data_AF-A0A0K8R6B1-F1
#
_entry.id   AF-A0A0K8R6B1-F1
#
_cell.length_a   1.000
_cell.length_b   1.000
_cell.length_c   1.000
_cell.angle_alpha   90.00
_cell.angle_beta   90.00
_cell.angle_gamma   90.00
#
_symmetry.space_group_name_H-M   'P 1'
#
loop_
_entity.id
_entity.type
_entity.pdbx_description
1 polymer ?
#
loop_
_entity_poly.entity_id
_entity_poly.type
_entity_poly.pdbx_seq_one_letter_code
_entity_poly.pdbx_strand_id
1 'polypeptide(L)'
;MDSTEYDGLAFHNRTKFSVMKQNDRVDSCSKSRRSGGWWYPPFGCLFSNLNGRKFKSRVPQNNMGHGITWYKRGDMSSFRDVYESVEMKVRDADHKFCTGKIGPTNSYYLIT
;
A
#
# COMPACT_ATOMS: atom_id res chain seq x y z
N MET A 1 -9.78 16.04 -9.67
CA MET A 1 -8.59 15.19 -9.43
C MET A 1 -8.98 13.78 -9.76
N ASP A 2 -8.35 13.19 -10.76
CA ASP A 2 -8.60 11.79 -11.15
C ASP A 2 -7.98 10.88 -10.08
N SER A 3 -8.80 10.07 -9.41
CA SER A 3 -8.36 9.22 -8.29
C SER A 3 -7.39 8.12 -8.71
N THR A 4 -7.20 7.90 -10.02
CA THR A 4 -6.34 6.82 -10.55
C THR A 4 -4.84 7.17 -10.55
N GLU A 5 -4.47 8.44 -10.39
CA GLU A 5 -3.07 8.89 -10.33
C GLU A 5 -2.38 8.51 -9.00
N TYR A 6 -3.17 8.22 -7.96
CA TYR A 6 -2.67 7.92 -6.62
C TYR A 6 -3.00 6.50 -6.14
N ASP A 7 -3.41 5.60 -7.03
CA ASP A 7 -3.78 4.22 -6.66
C ASP A 7 -2.53 3.34 -6.46
N GLY A 8 -1.91 3.49 -5.28
CA GLY A 8 -0.79 2.67 -4.83
C GLY A 8 -1.19 1.25 -4.43
N LEU A 9 -2.48 0.92 -4.39
CA LEU A 9 -2.99 -0.37 -3.92
C LEU A 9 -3.44 -1.30 -5.06
N ALA A 10 -3.81 -0.78 -6.23
CA ALA A 10 -4.29 -1.57 -7.37
C ALA A 10 -3.43 -2.80 -7.67
N PHE A 11 -2.10 -2.64 -7.66
CA PHE A 11 -1.14 -3.72 -7.94
C PHE A 11 -1.11 -4.84 -6.90
N HIS A 12 -1.70 -4.62 -5.73
CA HIS A 12 -1.78 -5.56 -4.64
C HIS A 12 -3.09 -6.36 -4.66
N ASN A 13 -4.03 -6.03 -5.55
CA ASN A 13 -5.32 -6.68 -5.66
C ASN A 13 -5.18 -8.18 -5.93
N ARG A 14 -6.01 -9.00 -5.27
CA ARG A 14 -6.03 -10.47 -5.36
C ARG A 14 -4.72 -11.17 -4.94
N THR A 15 -3.80 -10.46 -4.28
CA THR A 15 -2.59 -11.07 -3.74
C THR A 15 -2.82 -11.56 -2.31
N LYS A 16 -2.01 -12.52 -1.85
CA LYS A 16 -2.11 -13.06 -0.49
C LYS A 16 -1.35 -12.17 0.48
N PHE A 17 -1.95 -11.92 1.64
CA PHE A 17 -1.24 -11.28 2.74
C PHE A 17 -0.05 -12.16 3.18
N SER A 18 1.08 -11.56 3.48
CA SER A 18 2.27 -12.25 3.98
C SER A 18 3.04 -11.35 4.92
N VAL A 19 3.84 -11.94 5.81
CA VAL A 19 4.75 -11.21 6.70
C VAL A 19 6.17 -11.46 6.24
N MET A 20 6.90 -10.39 5.94
CA MET A 20 8.30 -10.47 5.52
C MET A 20 9.21 -10.06 6.67
N LYS A 21 10.08 -10.97 7.12
CA LYS A 21 11.22 -10.65 7.97
C LYS A 21 12.35 -10.09 7.10
N GLN A 22 13.27 -9.35 7.72
CA GLN A 22 14.34 -8.66 6.99
C GLN A 22 15.15 -9.58 6.05
N ASN A 23 15.26 -10.88 6.32
CA ASN A 23 16.03 -11.83 5.51
C ASN A 23 15.24 -12.53 4.40
N ASP A 24 13.91 -12.36 4.33
CA ASP A 24 13.08 -13.31 3.60
C ASP A 24 13.15 -13.09 2.09
N ARG A 25 12.93 -11.85 1.60
CA ARG A 25 12.95 -11.49 0.17
C ARG A 25 13.24 -10.01 -0.06
N VAL A 26 13.92 -9.72 -1.18
CA VAL A 26 14.07 -8.35 -1.71
C VAL A 26 12.97 -8.03 -2.71
N ASP A 27 12.62 -6.76 -2.83
CA ASP A 27 11.74 -6.30 -3.89
C ASP A 27 12.44 -6.40 -5.26
N SER A 28 11.67 -6.77 -6.28
CA SER A 28 12.23 -7.08 -7.59
C SER A 28 12.78 -5.82 -8.28
N CYS A 29 12.16 -4.66 -8.03
CA CYS A 29 12.44 -3.39 -8.68
C CYS A 29 13.54 -2.58 -8.01
N SER A 30 13.51 -2.45 -6.68
CA SER A 30 14.52 -1.69 -5.93
C SER A 30 15.66 -2.54 -5.38
N LYS A 31 15.51 -3.87 -5.40
CA LYS A 31 16.35 -4.81 -4.62
C LYS A 31 16.36 -4.51 -3.11
N SER A 32 15.42 -3.70 -2.61
CA SER A 32 15.36 -3.37 -1.19
C SER A 32 14.72 -4.50 -0.39
N ARG A 33 15.14 -4.65 0.86
CA ARG A 33 14.59 -5.66 1.77
C ARG A 33 13.14 -5.33 2.09
N ARG A 34 12.24 -6.30 1.94
CA ARG A 34 10.84 -6.13 2.33
C ARG A 34 10.71 -6.17 3.86
N SER A 35 9.72 -5.47 4.41
CA SER A 35 9.45 -5.50 5.85
C SER A 35 7.97 -5.33 6.16
N GLY A 36 7.53 -5.97 7.24
CA GLY A 36 6.16 -5.84 7.73
C GLY A 36 5.20 -6.82 7.07
N GLY A 37 3.92 -6.71 7.43
CA GLY A 37 2.84 -7.49 6.85
C GLY A 37 2.14 -6.73 5.73
N TRP A 38 2.12 -7.27 4.52
CA TRP A 38 1.44 -6.62 3.39
C TRP A 38 0.97 -7.63 2.35
N TRP A 39 0.16 -7.16 1.41
CA TRP A 39 -0.26 -7.88 0.21
C TRP A 39 0.84 -7.80 -0.84
N TYR A 40 1.90 -8.61 -0.70
CA TYR A 40 3.06 -8.52 -1.59
C TYR A 40 2.73 -9.07 -2.98
N PRO A 41 2.93 -8.31 -4.07
CA PRO A 41 2.68 -8.80 -5.41
C PRO A 41 3.72 -9.87 -5.79
N PRO A 42 3.28 -10.94 -6.47
CA PRO A 42 4.18 -12.03 -6.88
C PRO A 42 5.15 -11.59 -7.99
N PHE A 43 4.75 -10.59 -8.79
CA PHE A 43 5.54 -9.99 -9.87
C PHE A 43 5.43 -8.46 -9.80
N GLY A 44 6.43 -7.74 -10.33
CA GLY A 44 6.46 -6.29 -10.30
C GLY A 44 6.98 -5.68 -9.00
N CYS A 45 6.80 -4.37 -8.86
CA CYS A 45 7.33 -3.57 -7.75
C CYS A 45 6.35 -3.52 -6.59
N LEU A 46 6.88 -3.32 -5.37
CA LEU A 46 6.05 -3.03 -4.22
C LEU A 46 5.67 -1.53 -4.19
N PHE A 47 4.53 -1.20 -4.78
CA PHE A 47 4.08 0.19 -4.95
C PHE A 47 3.51 0.82 -3.69
N SER A 48 2.95 0.04 -2.77
CA SER A 48 2.61 0.50 -1.42
C SER A 48 3.04 -0.49 -0.35
N ASN A 49 3.32 0.03 0.84
CA ASN A 49 3.49 -0.76 2.05
C ASN A 49 3.34 0.17 3.26
N LEU A 50 2.13 0.30 3.79
CA LEU A 50 1.90 1.16 4.96
C LEU A 50 2.40 0.53 6.27
N ASN A 51 2.68 -0.78 6.24
CA ASN A 51 3.26 -1.53 7.36
C ASN A 51 4.79 -1.67 7.26
N GLY A 52 5.44 -0.89 6.38
CA GLY A 52 6.89 -0.86 6.26
C GLY A 52 7.57 -0.14 7.42
N ARG A 53 8.90 -0.15 7.44
CA ARG A 53 9.68 0.51 8.50
C ARG A 53 9.42 2.03 8.52
N LYS A 54 9.16 2.58 9.71
CA LYS A 54 9.07 4.04 9.89
C LYS A 54 10.46 4.67 9.86
N PHE A 55 10.65 5.62 8.94
CA PHE A 55 11.82 6.51 8.89
C PHE A 55 11.44 7.89 9.44
N LYS A 56 12.35 8.53 10.18
CA LYS A 56 12.08 9.83 10.83
C LYS A 56 12.52 11.05 10.01
N SER A 57 13.63 10.93 9.27
CA SER A 57 14.26 12.08 8.61
C SER A 57 14.53 11.84 7.14
N ARG A 58 14.98 10.63 6.79
CA ARG A 58 15.29 10.27 5.41
C ARG A 58 14.98 8.81 5.14
N VAL A 59 14.41 8.57 3.98
CA VAL A 59 14.20 7.26 3.41
C VAL A 59 15.39 6.89 2.52
N PRO A 60 15.95 5.66 2.61
CA PRO A 60 17.01 5.18 1.73
C PRO A 60 16.60 5.23 0.25
N GLN A 61 17.56 5.36 -0.67
CA GLN A 61 17.26 5.42 -2.11
C GLN A 61 16.61 4.11 -2.63
N ASN A 62 17.01 2.97 -2.06
CA ASN A 62 16.42 1.67 -2.35
C ASN A 62 15.44 1.32 -1.22
N ASN A 63 14.21 1.84 -1.30
CA ASN A 63 13.21 1.68 -0.23
C ASN A 63 11.91 1.00 -0.64
N MET A 64 11.67 0.64 -1.92
CA MET A 64 10.39 0.06 -2.35
C MET A 64 10.01 -1.15 -1.48
N GLY A 65 9.12 -0.93 -0.51
CA GLY A 65 8.70 -1.93 0.45
C GLY A 65 9.55 -2.19 1.68
N HIS A 66 10.66 -1.47 1.86
CA HIS A 66 11.41 -1.46 3.12
C HIS A 66 10.83 -0.47 4.13
N GLY A 67 10.35 0.68 3.67
CA GLY A 67 9.78 1.72 4.51
C GLY A 67 8.27 1.85 4.30
N ILE A 68 7.64 2.72 5.08
CA ILE A 68 6.29 3.19 4.77
C ILE A 68 6.32 3.79 3.36
N THR A 69 5.57 3.20 2.45
CA THR A 69 5.65 3.49 1.01
C THR A 69 4.27 3.71 0.42
N TRP A 70 4.12 4.77 -0.39
CA TRP A 70 2.98 4.97 -1.29
C TRP A 70 3.48 5.58 -2.61
N TYR A 71 3.38 4.81 -3.69
CA TYR A 71 3.79 5.26 -5.01
C TYR A 71 2.73 6.18 -5.63
N LYS A 72 3.16 7.39 -6.01
CA LYS A 72 2.37 8.33 -6.79
C LYS A 72 2.67 8.06 -8.26
N ARG A 73 1.67 7.70 -9.07
CA ARG A 73 1.89 7.23 -10.43
C ARG A 73 2.63 8.28 -11.26
N GLY A 74 3.76 7.91 -11.84
CA GLY A 74 4.61 8.82 -12.62
C GLY A 74 5.65 9.59 -11.79
N ASP A 75 5.61 9.50 -10.46
CA ASP A 75 6.56 10.13 -9.56
C ASP A 75 7.36 9.08 -8.78
N MET A 76 8.48 8.67 -9.36
CA MET A 76 9.42 7.74 -8.71
C MET A 76 10.07 8.33 -7.46
N SER A 77 10.01 9.64 -7.24
CA SER A 77 10.58 10.26 -6.05
C SER A 77 9.74 9.96 -4.80
N SER A 78 8.45 9.65 -4.96
CA SER A 78 7.51 9.40 -3.85
C SER A 78 7.87 8.17 -3.01
N PHE A 79 8.68 7.25 -3.54
CA PHE A 79 9.26 6.14 -2.76
C PHE A 79 10.17 6.59 -1.61
N ARG A 80 10.59 7.86 -1.63
CA ARG A 80 11.45 8.50 -0.64
C ARG A 80 10.69 9.45 0.30
N ASP A 81 9.37 9.54 0.18
CA ASP A 81 8.54 10.36 1.06
C ASP A 81 8.63 9.86 2.50
N VAL A 82 8.77 10.80 3.44
CA VAL A 82 8.72 10.53 4.88
C VAL A 82 7.32 10.80 5.37
N TYR A 83 6.66 9.78 5.91
CA TYR A 83 5.33 9.90 6.49
C TYR A 83 5.41 10.10 8.00
N GLU A 84 4.84 11.19 8.50
CA GLU A 84 4.68 11.42 9.94
C GLU A 84 3.68 10.41 10.53
N SER A 85 2.55 10.23 9.85
CA SER A 85 1.50 9.26 10.16
C SER A 85 0.87 8.72 8.87
N VAL A 86 0.30 7.52 8.95
CA VAL A 86 -0.52 6.90 7.91
C VAL A 86 -1.69 6.18 8.58
N GLU A 87 -2.85 6.17 7.93
CA GLU A 87 -4.05 5.49 8.42
C GLU A 87 -4.72 4.76 7.26
N MET A 88 -5.26 3.57 7.53
CA MET A 88 -6.13 2.84 6.61
C MET A 88 -7.50 2.75 7.24
N LYS A 89 -8.54 3.25 6.55
CA LYS A 89 -9.92 3.24 7.05
C LYS A 89 -10.81 2.52 6.05
N VAL A 90 -11.83 1.83 6.56
CA VAL A 90 -12.86 1.19 5.75
C VAL A 90 -14.20 1.83 6.04
N ARG A 91 -15.05 1.86 5.01
CA ARG A 91 -16.44 2.33 5.10
C ARG A 91 -17.28 1.49 4.16
N ASP A 92 -18.55 1.30 4.49
CA ASP A 92 -19.49 0.65 3.58
C ASP A 92 -19.59 1.46 2.28
N ALA A 93 -19.65 0.74 1.16
CA ALA A 93 -19.80 1.32 -0.16
C ALA A 93 -21.03 2.24 -0.28
N ASP A 94 -22.08 1.92 0.46
CA ASP A 94 -23.39 2.56 0.46
C ASP A 94 -23.62 3.54 1.63
N HIS A 95 -22.58 3.90 2.40
CA HIS A 95 -22.69 4.81 3.57
C HIS A 95 -23.11 6.27 3.24
N LYS A 96 -23.81 6.52 2.14
CA LYS A 96 -24.59 7.76 1.89
C LYS A 96 -26.03 7.49 1.45
N PHE A 97 -26.39 6.23 1.26
CA PHE A 97 -27.73 5.79 0.92
C PHE A 97 -28.18 4.85 2.03
N CYS A 98 -28.97 5.37 2.98
CA CYS A 98 -29.85 4.55 3.80
C CYS A 98 -30.94 3.92 2.92
N THR A 99 -30.57 3.16 1.90
CA THR A 99 -31.49 2.29 1.17
C THR A 99 -31.35 0.92 1.80
N GLY A 100 -32.21 0.61 2.76
CA GLY A 100 -32.27 -0.69 3.41
C GLY A 100 -32.53 -1.80 2.41
N LYS A 101 -31.49 -2.27 1.72
CA LYS A 101 -31.49 -3.50 0.94
C LYS A 101 -30.58 -4.49 1.63
N ILE A 102 -31.22 -5.43 2.32
CA ILE A 102 -30.59 -6.69 2.71
C ILE A 102 -30.28 -7.41 1.39
N GLY A 103 -29.01 -7.40 0.98
CA GLY A 103 -28.51 -8.06 -0.22
C GLY A 103 -27.13 -8.67 0.05
N PRO A 104 -26.79 -9.83 -0.52
CA PRO A 104 -25.63 -10.60 -0.10
C PRO A 104 -24.39 -10.03 -0.79
N THR A 105 -23.71 -9.08 -0.16
CA THR A 105 -22.25 -8.84 -0.24
C THR A 105 -21.92 -7.45 0.31
N ASN A 106 -21.40 -7.40 1.54
CA ASN A 106 -20.81 -6.18 2.06
C ASN A 106 -19.55 -5.85 1.22
N SER A 107 -19.61 -4.77 0.46
CA SER A 107 -18.46 -4.23 -0.26
C SER A 107 -17.86 -3.10 0.55
N TYR A 108 -16.60 -3.26 0.98
CA TYR A 108 -15.84 -2.25 1.70
C TYR A 108 -14.86 -1.56 0.76
N TYR A 109 -14.78 -0.23 0.83
CA TYR A 109 -13.69 0.52 0.20
C TYR A 109 -12.59 0.79 1.20
N LEU A 110 -11.35 0.68 0.73
CA LEU A 110 -10.20 1.18 1.46
C LEU A 110 -10.04 2.67 1.15
N ILE A 111 -10.07 3.48 2.21
CA ILE A 111 -9.68 4.88 2.17
C ILE A 111 -8.28 4.96 2.76
N THR A 112 -7.32 5.35 1.93
CA THR A 112 -5.90 5.55 2.26
C THR A 112 -5.55 7.01 2.19
#